data_AF-A0A094HY43-F1
#
_entry.id   AF-A0A094HY43-F1
#
_cell.length_a   1.000
_cell.length_b   1.000
_cell.length_c   1.000
_cell.angle_alpha   90.00
_cell.angle_beta   90.00
_cell.angle_gamma   90.00
#
_symmetry.space_group_name_H-M   'P 1'
#
loop_
_entity.id
_entity.type
_entity.pdbx_description
1 polymer ?
#
loop_
_entity_poly.entity_id
_entity_poly.type
_entity_poly.pdbx_seq_one_letter_code
_entity_poly.pdbx_strand_id
1 'polypeptide(L)'
;MRLRISGPGPKGSIDRLEDTVKEVTNWDGLSMDPEMWYPDGNCLVHLYARDSTASSMWGPAFLIPLEFLVGLDCIPLLDRFLAGSTGPSSKREFVKGRSNSKYTSGKYDLYIPPPPTAEGEQQLLCRTATRNFFAWICGKPLVGESLGQALVGLLNNMSEYRGLNVDNVEDILDYMEEGGYADFGSSPVHTLATLHFAEHFQFENLYIDAFAHAVGMHDEIIQSPEYKCISPTTRSILDRAHSELQSRLESTSISLSTFLTDELSPTHLGLTSASRTHLDRFRSFLTTYWTTALGSYPPPPHSSPGFSNQVLLRMRTEFKDLYAYLVDESFTASDCSPAAAQGGVCVLQSVQAFDARLGYESFLHPLPLLPTSSSDASRPVNNRTHSLSLRSPTLARTFSWSRPASPKADSRLLALSTVAKASNHHKPTLLDAPLVKAYRDFETESILSAKEDKRTRVSAAAARKVRWILIYATLQTLRSATDILPA
;
A
#
# COMPACT_ATOMS: atom_id res chain seq x y z
N MET A 1 -24.25 11.43 6.04
CA MET A 1 -23.88 12.85 6.16
C MET A 1 -23.83 13.14 7.66
N ARG A 2 -22.73 12.74 8.33
CA ARG A 2 -22.62 12.87 9.79
C ARG A 2 -22.42 14.34 10.15
N LEU A 3 -23.11 14.80 11.19
CA LEU A 3 -23.00 16.16 11.72
C LEU A 3 -21.59 16.33 12.30
N ARG A 4 -20.85 17.28 11.71
CA ARG A 4 -19.45 17.66 11.95
C ARG A 4 -19.20 18.09 13.41
N ILE A 5 -18.09 17.66 14.02
CA ILE A 5 -17.88 17.70 15.49
C ILE A 5 -16.82 18.74 15.94
N SER A 6 -16.20 19.53 15.05
CA SER A 6 -15.51 20.76 15.50
C SER A 6 -16.51 21.70 16.20
N GLY A 7 -16.08 22.34 17.30
CA GLY A 7 -16.95 23.09 18.21
C GLY A 7 -17.81 24.17 17.54
N PRO A 8 -18.87 24.66 18.22
CA PRO A 8 -19.92 25.49 17.62
C PRO A 8 -19.48 26.89 17.13
N GLY A 9 -18.18 27.18 17.07
CA GLY A 9 -17.65 28.43 16.55
C GLY A 9 -17.99 28.69 15.08
N PRO A 10 -18.24 29.96 14.68
CA PRO A 10 -18.35 30.32 13.28
C PRO A 10 -17.04 29.95 12.58
N LYS A 11 -17.15 28.99 11.67
CA LYS A 11 -16.05 28.48 10.88
C LYS A 11 -15.64 29.59 9.91
N GLY A 12 -14.42 30.09 10.04
CA GLY A 12 -13.83 30.92 8.98
C GLY A 12 -13.78 30.10 7.69
N SER A 13 -13.69 30.76 6.53
CA SER A 13 -13.24 30.08 5.31
C SER A 13 -11.93 29.39 5.65
N ILE A 14 -11.97 28.07 5.83
CA ILE A 14 -10.75 27.28 5.78
C ILE A 14 -10.45 27.25 4.29
N ASP A 15 -9.69 28.26 3.85
CA ASP A 15 -9.00 28.16 2.58
C ASP A 15 -8.30 26.79 2.60
N ARG A 16 -8.45 26.02 1.52
CA ARG A 16 -7.90 24.66 1.41
C ARG A 16 -6.52 24.67 2.05
N LEU A 17 -6.34 23.82 3.07
CA LEU A 17 -5.16 23.80 3.93
C LEU A 17 -3.84 23.66 3.16
N GLU A 18 -3.90 23.32 1.87
CA GLU A 18 -2.82 23.45 0.88
C GLU A 18 -2.14 24.85 0.92
N ASP A 19 -2.87 25.94 1.22
CA ASP A 19 -2.33 27.30 1.39
C ASP A 19 -2.01 27.66 2.86
N THR A 20 -2.28 26.74 3.80
CA THR A 20 -2.07 26.90 5.25
C THR A 20 -0.96 25.97 5.75
N VAL A 21 0.04 25.68 4.91
CA VAL A 21 1.40 25.40 5.39
C VAL A 21 2.00 26.71 5.91
N LYS A 22 1.32 27.33 6.87
CA LYS A 22 1.96 28.30 7.75
C LYS A 22 2.61 27.45 8.81
N GLU A 23 3.93 27.38 8.70
CA GLU A 23 4.85 27.08 9.79
C GLU A 23 4.17 27.31 11.13
N VAL A 24 4.19 26.29 11.97
CA VAL A 24 4.01 26.41 13.42
C VAL A 24 4.36 27.83 13.88
N THR A 25 3.35 28.65 14.11
CA THR A 25 3.59 30.03 14.53
C THR A 25 3.91 29.98 16.01
N ASN A 26 5.08 30.49 16.40
CA ASN A 26 5.45 30.58 17.81
C ASN A 26 4.53 31.58 18.52
N TRP A 27 3.56 31.06 19.27
CA TRP A 27 2.72 31.84 20.15
C TRP A 27 3.48 32.15 21.45
N ASP A 28 3.44 33.41 21.90
CA ASP A 28 4.30 33.92 22.97
C ASP A 28 3.87 33.52 24.39
N GLY A 29 2.78 32.76 24.52
CA GLY A 29 2.37 32.14 25.78
C GLY A 29 1.48 32.99 26.67
N LEU A 30 1.38 34.31 26.44
CA LEU A 30 0.77 35.24 27.40
C LEU A 30 0.06 36.45 26.77
N SER A 31 0.27 36.73 25.48
CA SER A 31 -0.46 37.80 24.81
C SER A 31 -1.87 37.36 24.40
N MET A 32 -2.68 38.36 24.05
CA MET A 32 -3.98 38.15 23.45
C MET A 32 -3.84 37.43 22.11
N ASP A 33 -4.54 36.31 21.94
CA ASP A 33 -4.59 35.58 20.68
C ASP A 33 -5.76 36.10 19.82
N PRO A 34 -5.49 36.74 18.67
CA PRO A 34 -6.53 37.32 17.84
C PRO A 34 -7.43 36.25 17.18
N GLU A 35 -6.96 35.00 17.02
CA GLU A 35 -7.76 33.93 16.42
C GLU A 35 -8.89 33.47 17.34
N MET A 36 -8.76 33.71 18.65
CA MET A 36 -9.70 33.31 19.70
C MET A 36 -10.31 34.52 20.44
N TRP A 37 -10.44 35.64 19.72
CA TRP A 37 -11.09 36.85 20.23
C TRP A 37 -12.42 37.10 19.52
N TYR A 38 -13.51 36.61 20.13
CA TYR A 38 -14.88 36.75 19.64
C TYR A 38 -15.52 38.03 20.21
N PRO A 39 -15.92 39.00 19.39
CA PRO A 39 -16.50 40.26 19.87
C PRO A 39 -17.79 40.10 20.69
N ASP A 40 -18.55 39.05 20.40
CA ASP A 40 -19.76 38.62 21.10
C ASP A 40 -19.50 37.59 22.21
N GLY A 41 -18.23 37.24 22.43
CA GLY A 41 -17.80 36.37 23.51
C GLY A 41 -18.09 36.98 24.89
N ASN A 42 -18.28 36.10 25.87
CA ASN A 42 -18.64 36.50 27.23
C ASN A 42 -17.82 35.77 28.31
N CYS A 43 -16.84 34.98 27.89
CA CYS A 43 -15.91 34.28 28.76
C CYS A 43 -14.48 34.72 28.47
N LEU A 44 -13.84 35.36 29.45
CA LEU A 44 -12.44 35.74 29.45
C LEU A 44 -11.60 34.59 29.99
N VAL A 45 -10.55 34.21 29.27
CA VAL A 45 -9.63 33.15 29.67
C VAL A 45 -8.26 33.74 29.97
N HIS A 46 -7.77 33.48 31.17
CA HIS A 46 -6.48 33.90 31.67
C HIS A 46 -5.59 32.68 31.88
N LEU A 47 -4.37 32.68 31.33
CA LEU A 47 -3.44 31.56 31.41
C LEU A 47 -2.43 31.70 32.56
N TYR A 48 -2.89 32.32 33.64
CA TYR A 48 -2.15 32.60 34.87
C TYR A 48 -3.08 32.52 36.10
N ALA A 49 -2.50 32.44 37.29
CA ALA A 49 -3.26 32.36 38.53
C ALA A 49 -3.87 33.72 38.91
N ARG A 50 -5.11 33.71 39.43
CA ARG A 50 -5.89 34.92 39.74
C ARG A 50 -5.19 35.93 40.66
N ASP A 51 -4.40 35.44 41.60
CA ASP A 51 -3.68 36.20 42.62
C ASP A 51 -2.19 36.41 42.28
N SER A 52 -1.78 36.08 41.07
CA SER A 52 -0.39 36.28 40.63
C SER A 52 -0.11 37.75 40.29
N THR A 53 1.16 38.15 40.44
CA THR A 53 1.66 39.46 39.97
C THR A 53 1.41 39.65 38.46
N ALA A 54 1.31 38.55 37.70
CA ALA A 54 0.94 38.54 36.29
C ALA A 54 -0.47 39.10 36.03
N SER A 55 -1.40 39.00 36.99
CA SER A 55 -2.75 39.58 36.85
C SER A 55 -2.77 41.10 36.76
N SER A 56 -1.67 41.76 37.12
CA SER A 56 -1.51 43.23 37.02
C SER A 56 -0.75 43.67 35.77
N MET A 57 0.00 42.76 35.13
CA MET A 57 0.77 43.03 33.90
C MET A 57 0.08 42.54 32.63
N TRP A 58 -0.71 41.47 32.71
CA TRP A 58 -1.20 40.74 31.54
C TRP A 58 -2.72 40.66 31.53
N GLY A 59 -3.31 40.93 30.36
CA GLY A 59 -4.74 40.82 30.13
C GLY A 59 -5.22 39.36 29.92
N PRO A 60 -6.51 39.16 29.62
CA PRO A 60 -7.01 37.87 29.15
C PRO A 60 -6.34 37.47 27.84
N ALA A 61 -6.01 36.18 27.71
CA ALA A 61 -5.46 35.61 26.49
C ALA A 61 -6.56 35.43 25.42
N PHE A 62 -7.75 34.99 25.84
CA PHE A 62 -8.86 34.67 24.93
C PHE A 62 -10.17 35.33 25.39
N LEU A 63 -11.05 35.60 24.43
CA LEU A 63 -12.43 36.00 24.65
C LEU A 63 -13.33 35.10 23.79
N ILE A 64 -14.03 34.15 24.41
CA ILE A 64 -14.86 33.17 23.69
C ILE A 64 -16.28 33.13 24.25
N PRO A 65 -17.26 32.66 23.47
CA PRO A 65 -18.59 32.35 23.99
C PRO A 65 -18.54 31.17 24.97
N LEU A 66 -19.04 31.36 26.20
CA LEU A 66 -19.09 30.29 27.22
C LEU A 66 -19.87 29.06 26.73
N GLU A 67 -20.86 29.28 25.85
CA GLU A 67 -21.66 28.23 25.24
C GLU A 67 -20.83 27.20 24.45
N PHE A 68 -19.65 27.56 23.94
CA PHE A 68 -18.78 26.60 23.24
C PHE A 68 -18.24 25.55 24.21
N LEU A 69 -17.84 25.99 25.42
CA LEU A 69 -17.37 25.11 26.48
C LEU A 69 -18.49 24.20 27.00
N VAL A 70 -19.69 24.74 27.19
CA VAL A 70 -20.84 23.94 27.66
C VAL A 70 -21.31 22.96 26.58
N GLY A 71 -21.29 23.36 25.31
CA GLY A 71 -21.68 22.51 24.18
C GLY A 71 -20.79 21.27 24.02
N LEU A 72 -19.49 21.43 24.29
CA LEU A 72 -18.48 20.36 24.20
C LEU A 72 -18.28 19.58 25.49
N ASP A 73 -19.12 19.81 26.50
CA ASP A 73 -19.10 19.15 27.81
C ASP A 73 -17.81 19.41 28.62
N CYS A 74 -17.26 20.62 28.52
CA CYS A 74 -16.09 21.07 29.29
C CYS A 74 -16.44 21.48 30.74
N ILE A 75 -17.42 20.81 31.37
CA ILE A 75 -17.88 21.13 32.72
C ILE A 75 -16.75 21.00 33.77
N PRO A 76 -15.90 19.95 33.74
CA PRO A 76 -14.77 19.83 34.67
C PRO A 76 -13.82 21.03 34.65
N LEU A 77 -13.57 21.62 33.47
CA LEU A 77 -12.78 22.84 33.33
C LEU A 77 -13.43 24.02 34.07
N LEU A 78 -14.73 24.22 33.86
CA LEU A 78 -15.47 25.32 34.46
C LEU A 78 -15.51 25.19 35.99
N ASP A 79 -15.80 24.00 36.51
CA ASP A 79 -15.86 23.76 37.96
C ASP A 79 -14.51 24.06 38.65
N ARG A 80 -13.41 23.77 37.96
CA ARG A 80 -12.06 23.93 38.48
C ARG A 80 -11.52 25.36 38.41
N PHE A 81 -11.78 26.08 37.31
CA PHE A 81 -11.07 27.33 37.00
C PHE A 81 -11.96 28.58 36.95
N LEU A 82 -13.28 28.45 37.07
CA LEU A 82 -14.18 29.60 37.02
C LEU A 82 -14.10 30.45 38.30
N ALA A 83 -13.91 31.76 38.12
CA ALA A 83 -13.87 32.72 39.20
C ALA A 83 -15.19 32.74 40.00
N GLY A 84 -15.10 32.57 41.33
CA GLY A 84 -16.25 32.62 42.24
C GLY A 84 -16.94 31.28 42.51
N SER A 85 -16.35 30.16 42.08
CA SER A 85 -16.81 28.79 42.38
C SER A 85 -16.55 28.34 43.83
N THR A 86 -15.66 29.03 44.58
CA THR A 86 -15.16 28.62 45.90
C THR A 86 -16.02 29.04 47.11
N GLY A 87 -17.36 29.08 46.98
CA GLY A 87 -18.27 29.44 48.07
C GLY A 87 -19.45 28.47 48.23
N PRO A 88 -19.97 28.22 49.45
CA PRO A 88 -21.06 27.26 49.71
C PRO A 88 -22.42 27.62 49.09
N SER A 89 -22.53 28.75 48.36
CA SER A 89 -23.78 29.28 47.80
C SER A 89 -23.80 29.45 46.26
N SER A 90 -22.75 29.06 45.53
CA SER A 90 -22.67 29.25 44.08
C SER A 90 -22.59 27.93 43.31
N LYS A 91 -23.53 27.00 43.56
CA LYS A 91 -23.75 25.84 42.68
C LYS A 91 -24.38 26.30 41.37
N ARG A 92 -23.57 26.88 40.46
CA ARG A 92 -23.98 27.12 39.08
C ARG A 92 -23.97 25.76 38.37
N GLU A 93 -25.15 25.14 38.22
CA GLU A 93 -25.28 23.91 37.44
C GLU A 93 -25.16 24.23 35.94
N PHE A 94 -23.96 24.08 35.39
CA PHE A 94 -23.76 24.02 33.95
C PHE A 94 -24.21 22.65 33.45
N VAL A 95 -25.18 22.61 32.54
CA VAL A 95 -25.72 21.37 31.99
C VAL A 95 -25.85 21.50 30.48
N LYS A 96 -25.29 20.52 29.76
CA LYS A 96 -25.43 20.37 28.31
C LYS A 96 -26.91 20.27 27.93
N GLY A 97 -27.36 21.06 26.94
CA GLY A 97 -28.75 21.04 26.45
C GLY A 97 -29.78 21.87 27.23
N ARG A 98 -29.39 22.59 28.31
CA ARG A 98 -30.28 23.60 28.95
C ARG A 98 -30.23 24.93 28.17
N SER A 99 -31.38 25.63 28.12
CA SER A 99 -31.62 26.84 27.31
C SER A 99 -30.48 27.87 27.32
N ASN A 100 -30.02 28.23 26.13
CA ASN A 100 -28.87 29.08 25.83
C ASN A 100 -28.92 30.49 26.48
N SER A 101 -30.11 31.02 26.74
CA SER A 101 -30.33 32.37 27.27
C SER A 101 -29.65 32.64 28.61
N LYS A 102 -29.45 31.62 29.46
CA LYS A 102 -28.80 31.79 30.77
C LYS A 102 -27.28 31.95 30.67
N TYR A 103 -26.66 31.34 29.66
CA TYR A 103 -25.22 31.37 29.48
C TYR A 103 -24.74 32.61 28.72
N THR A 104 -25.57 33.18 27.85
CA THR A 104 -25.22 34.33 26.99
C THR A 104 -25.28 35.69 27.69
N SER A 105 -25.90 35.78 28.88
CA SER A 105 -26.13 37.07 29.57
C SER A 105 -25.08 37.41 30.63
N GLY A 106 -24.29 36.43 31.08
CA GLY A 106 -23.26 36.63 32.12
C GLY A 106 -21.89 36.98 31.53
N LYS A 107 -21.03 37.62 32.34
CA LYS A 107 -19.58 37.70 32.09
C LYS A 107 -18.86 36.72 33.00
N TYR A 108 -17.89 35.99 32.44
CA TYR A 108 -17.20 34.90 33.12
C TYR A 108 -15.69 35.06 32.97
N ASP A 109 -14.96 34.79 34.05
CA ASP A 109 -13.50 34.81 34.08
C ASP A 109 -12.98 33.42 34.46
N LEU A 110 -12.18 32.82 33.59
CA LEU A 110 -11.50 31.53 33.79
C LEU A 110 -10.01 31.79 34.02
N TYR A 111 -9.46 31.29 35.13
CA TYR A 111 -8.03 31.40 35.44
C TYR A 111 -7.39 30.01 35.43
N ILE A 112 -6.61 29.71 34.39
CA ILE A 112 -5.97 28.41 34.15
C ILE A 112 -4.44 28.57 34.27
N PRO A 113 -3.87 28.50 35.48
CA PRO A 113 -2.43 28.53 35.64
C PRO A 113 -1.78 27.22 35.18
N PRO A 114 -0.53 27.25 34.68
CA PRO A 114 0.25 26.03 34.54
C PRO A 114 0.43 25.35 35.92
N PRO A 115 0.67 24.03 35.97
CA PRO A 115 0.90 23.32 37.22
C PRO A 115 2.02 23.98 38.04
N PRO A 116 1.93 24.01 39.38
CA PRO A 116 2.94 24.65 40.23
C PRO A 116 4.32 23.96 40.13
N THR A 117 4.36 22.72 39.64
CA THR A 117 5.58 21.95 39.38
C THR A 117 6.25 22.29 38.04
N ALA A 118 5.58 23.03 37.16
CA ALA A 118 6.14 23.42 35.88
C ALA A 118 7.03 24.65 36.03
N GLU A 119 8.26 24.59 35.52
CA GLU A 119 9.21 25.71 35.54
C GLU A 119 9.70 26.02 34.11
N GLY A 120 10.02 27.29 33.85
CA GLY A 120 10.60 27.73 32.58
C GLY A 120 9.79 27.33 31.35
N GLU A 121 10.43 26.58 30.45
CA GLU A 121 9.87 26.09 29.18
C GLU A 121 8.63 25.20 29.37
N GLN A 122 8.57 24.42 30.45
CA GLN A 122 7.42 23.56 30.73
C GLN A 122 6.14 24.39 30.94
N GLN A 123 6.25 25.58 31.53
CA GLN A 123 5.10 26.47 31.67
C GLN A 123 4.61 26.95 30.31
N LEU A 124 5.53 27.27 29.39
CA LEU A 124 5.17 27.67 28.03
C LEU A 124 4.46 26.52 27.30
N LEU A 125 5.00 25.29 27.37
CA LEU A 125 4.37 24.11 26.78
C LEU A 125 2.96 23.85 27.33
N CYS A 126 2.76 23.95 28.66
CA CYS A 126 1.44 23.81 29.27
C CYS A 126 0.46 24.89 28.77
N ARG A 127 0.92 26.14 28.63
CA ARG A 127 0.09 27.23 28.10
C ARG A 127 -0.25 27.01 26.63
N THR A 128 0.72 26.60 25.80
CA THR A 128 0.51 26.28 24.38
C THR A 128 -0.46 25.11 24.20
N ALA A 129 -0.35 24.05 25.00
CA ALA A 129 -1.31 22.95 25.00
C ALA A 129 -2.72 23.45 25.38
N THR A 130 -2.81 24.33 26.37
CA THR A 130 -4.10 24.92 26.79
C THR A 130 -4.68 25.81 25.67
N ARG A 131 -3.86 26.65 25.03
CA ARG A 131 -4.22 27.43 23.83
C ARG A 131 -4.77 26.50 22.74
N ASN A 132 -4.06 25.43 22.42
CA ASN A 132 -4.49 24.45 21.40
C ASN A 132 -5.82 23.78 21.72
N PHE A 133 -6.10 23.51 22.99
CA PHE A 133 -7.42 23.03 23.42
C PHE A 133 -8.54 24.03 23.10
N PHE A 134 -8.33 25.33 23.38
CA PHE A 134 -9.28 26.37 22.98
C PHE A 134 -9.33 26.58 21.47
N ALA A 135 -8.22 26.40 20.76
CA ALA A 135 -8.18 26.45 19.31
C ALA A 135 -9.09 25.36 18.71
N TRP A 136 -8.99 24.12 19.19
CA TRP A 136 -9.89 23.03 18.81
C TRP A 136 -11.37 23.36 19.09
N ILE A 137 -11.69 23.89 20.28
CA ILE A 137 -13.05 24.35 20.63
C ILE A 137 -13.58 25.38 19.61
N CYS A 138 -12.71 26.26 19.14
CA CYS A 138 -13.05 27.35 18.22
C CYS A 138 -12.90 26.98 16.74
N GLY A 139 -12.49 25.75 16.40
CA GLY A 139 -12.19 25.33 15.03
C GLY A 139 -11.01 26.09 14.40
N LYS A 140 -9.97 26.37 15.18
CA LYS A 140 -8.74 27.08 14.79
C LYS A 140 -7.56 26.11 14.70
N PRO A 141 -6.51 26.43 13.91
CA PRO A 141 -5.34 25.56 13.76
C PRO A 141 -4.50 25.47 15.04
N LEU A 142 -3.74 24.38 15.17
CA LEU A 142 -2.78 24.18 16.25
C LEU A 142 -1.52 25.04 16.09
N VAL A 143 -0.87 25.36 17.20
CA VAL A 143 0.43 26.03 17.25
C VAL A 143 1.39 25.32 18.20
N GLY A 144 2.68 25.66 18.12
CA GLY A 144 3.73 25.12 18.97
C GLY A 144 4.74 24.26 18.21
N GLU A 145 6.00 24.26 18.68
CA GLU A 145 7.23 23.86 17.95
C GLU A 145 7.20 22.51 17.23
N SER A 146 6.34 21.58 17.66
CA SER A 146 6.13 20.30 17.02
C SER A 146 4.64 19.98 16.97
N LEU A 147 4.13 19.72 15.77
CA LEU A 147 2.74 19.34 15.56
C LEU A 147 2.40 18.04 16.31
N GLY A 148 3.31 17.07 16.35
CA GLY A 148 3.12 15.81 17.08
C GLY A 148 2.96 16.04 18.58
N GLN A 149 3.71 16.98 19.17
CA GLN A 149 3.57 17.36 20.58
C GLN A 149 2.30 18.18 20.82
N ALA A 150 1.91 19.04 19.87
CA ALA A 150 0.67 19.80 19.94
C ALA A 150 -0.56 18.89 19.96
N LEU A 151 -0.59 17.84 19.14
CA LEU A 151 -1.65 16.82 19.12
C LEU A 151 -1.70 16.02 20.43
N VAL A 152 -0.54 15.64 20.96
CA VAL A 152 -0.45 14.96 22.27
C VAL A 152 -0.98 15.85 23.40
N GLY A 153 -0.56 17.11 23.44
CA GLY A 153 -1.07 18.08 24.41
C GLY A 153 -2.57 18.31 24.29
N LEU A 154 -3.10 18.34 23.06
CA LEU A 154 -4.53 18.49 22.81
C LEU A 154 -5.33 17.32 23.40
N LEU A 155 -4.98 16.06 23.08
CA LEU A 155 -5.75 14.90 23.57
C LEU A 155 -5.67 14.76 25.11
N ASN A 156 -4.51 15.07 25.69
CA ASN A 156 -4.35 15.11 27.14
C ASN A 156 -5.29 16.16 27.78
N ASN A 157 -5.34 17.38 27.23
CA ASN A 157 -6.24 18.43 27.72
C ASN A 157 -7.72 18.12 27.47
N MET A 158 -8.07 17.50 26.33
CA MET A 158 -9.44 17.02 26.10
C MET A 158 -9.87 16.01 27.16
N SER A 159 -8.96 15.11 27.54
CA SER A 159 -9.20 14.10 28.58
C SER A 159 -9.27 14.70 29.99
N GLU A 160 -8.52 15.77 30.26
CA GLU A 160 -8.55 16.46 31.56
C GLU A 160 -9.76 17.39 31.74
N TYR A 161 -10.18 18.07 30.67
CA TYR A 161 -11.10 19.20 30.75
C TYR A 161 -12.54 18.88 30.33
N ARG A 162 -12.79 17.72 29.71
CA ARG A 162 -14.13 17.29 29.27
C ARG A 162 -14.70 16.18 30.16
N GLY A 163 -16.02 16.01 30.09
CA GLY A 163 -16.73 14.97 30.83
C GLY A 163 -16.30 13.55 30.45
N LEU A 164 -16.45 12.61 31.39
CA LEU A 164 -16.02 11.21 31.24
C LEU A 164 -16.78 10.42 30.16
N ASN A 165 -17.95 10.90 29.73
CA ASN A 165 -18.83 10.22 28.77
C ASN A 165 -18.61 10.68 27.32
N VAL A 166 -17.49 11.37 27.07
CA VAL A 166 -17.20 11.99 25.80
C VAL A 166 -16.08 11.25 25.09
N ASP A 167 -16.25 10.99 23.80
CA ASP A 167 -15.23 10.32 23.00
C ASP A 167 -14.22 11.35 22.48
N ASN A 168 -13.16 11.56 23.27
CA ASN A 168 -12.08 12.47 22.88
C ASN A 168 -11.24 11.94 21.72
N VAL A 169 -11.20 10.62 21.51
CA VAL A 169 -10.41 9.99 20.46
C VAL A 169 -11.10 10.17 19.11
N GLU A 170 -12.40 9.92 19.03
CA GLU A 170 -13.18 10.20 17.81
C GLU A 170 -13.11 11.69 17.46
N ASP A 171 -13.31 12.57 18.44
CA ASP A 171 -13.32 14.03 18.22
C ASP A 171 -11.98 14.61 17.74
N ILE A 172 -10.84 14.08 18.21
CA ILE A 172 -9.52 14.55 17.74
C ILE A 172 -9.19 13.99 16.36
N LEU A 173 -9.59 12.74 16.05
CA LEU A 173 -9.40 12.15 14.73
C LEU A 173 -10.21 12.90 13.67
N ASP A 174 -11.47 13.24 13.99
CA ASP A 174 -12.31 14.10 13.15
C ASP A 174 -11.67 15.47 12.92
N TYR A 175 -11.08 16.08 13.96
CA TYR A 175 -10.36 17.35 13.84
C TYR A 175 -9.09 17.22 12.97
N MET A 176 -8.36 16.11 13.07
CA MET A 176 -7.20 15.83 12.24
C MET A 176 -7.58 15.64 10.76
N GLU A 177 -8.70 14.99 10.48
CA GLU A 177 -9.22 14.84 9.12
C GLU A 177 -9.74 16.17 8.55
N GLU A 178 -10.57 16.91 9.31
CA GLU A 178 -11.09 18.22 8.90
C GLU A 178 -9.97 19.25 8.70
N GLY A 179 -8.96 19.21 9.57
CA GLY A 179 -7.79 20.08 9.54
C GLY A 179 -6.68 19.60 8.61
N GLY A 180 -6.85 18.49 7.88
CA GLY A 180 -5.85 17.94 6.95
C GLY A 180 -4.54 17.45 7.59
N TYR A 181 -4.48 17.32 8.92
CA TYR A 181 -3.32 16.80 9.63
C TYR A 181 -3.08 15.31 9.38
N ALA A 182 -4.15 14.57 9.03
CA ALA A 182 -4.08 13.17 8.61
C ALA A 182 -3.76 12.99 7.11
N ASP A 183 -3.58 14.07 6.35
CA ASP A 183 -3.16 13.99 4.95
C ASP A 183 -1.63 13.86 4.86
N PHE A 184 -1.18 12.64 4.56
CA PHE A 184 0.24 12.30 4.39
C PHE A 184 0.80 12.70 3.02
N GLY A 185 0.03 13.36 2.15
CA GLY A 185 0.38 13.71 0.77
C GLY A 185 1.72 14.43 0.62
N SER A 186 2.81 13.66 0.56
CA SER A 186 4.21 14.13 0.50
C SER A 186 4.57 15.18 1.56
N SER A 187 3.94 15.13 2.75
CA SER A 187 4.27 16.01 3.87
C SER A 187 5.05 15.23 4.95
N PRO A 188 6.39 15.42 5.05
CA PRO A 188 7.20 14.82 6.10
C PRO A 188 6.73 15.23 7.50
N VAL A 189 6.29 16.49 7.67
CA VAL A 189 5.85 17.05 8.94
C VAL A 189 4.57 16.36 9.44
N HIS A 190 3.54 16.25 8.60
CA HIS A 190 2.28 15.59 8.99
C HIS A 190 2.48 14.10 9.24
N THR A 191 3.28 13.44 8.40
CA THR A 191 3.60 12.03 8.54
C THR A 191 4.29 11.75 9.87
N LEU A 192 5.34 12.51 10.21
CA LEU A 192 6.07 12.35 11.47
C LEU A 192 5.25 12.77 12.70
N ALA A 193 4.49 13.86 12.59
CA ALA A 193 3.62 14.32 13.67
C ALA A 193 2.56 13.27 14.03
N THR A 194 1.92 12.70 13.01
CA THR A 194 0.92 11.64 13.17
C THR A 194 1.55 10.34 13.68
N LEU A 195 2.74 9.98 13.18
CA LEU A 195 3.48 8.82 13.68
C LEU A 195 3.82 8.96 15.16
N HIS A 196 4.32 10.13 15.58
CA HIS A 196 4.60 10.45 16.99
C HIS A 196 3.33 10.36 17.85
N PHE A 197 2.23 10.96 17.38
CA PHE A 197 0.95 10.95 18.08
C PHE A 197 0.40 9.52 18.25
N ALA A 198 0.44 8.72 17.18
CA ALA A 198 -0.01 7.33 17.18
C ALA A 198 0.88 6.44 18.07
N GLU A 199 2.21 6.66 18.07
CA GLU A 199 3.14 5.97 18.97
C GLU A 199 2.83 6.29 20.44
N HIS A 200 2.56 7.56 20.76
CA HIS A 200 2.32 8.02 22.13
C HIS A 200 1.06 7.40 22.75
N PHE A 201 -0.05 7.35 21.99
CA PHE A 201 -1.32 6.80 22.47
C PHE A 201 -1.59 5.35 22.04
N GLN A 202 -0.63 4.72 21.34
CA GLN A 202 -0.73 3.34 20.85
C GLN A 202 -1.90 3.10 19.88
N PHE A 203 -2.11 4.03 18.95
CA PHE A 203 -3.09 3.86 17.86
C PHE A 203 -2.49 3.06 16.71
N GLU A 204 -2.67 1.73 16.74
CA GLU A 204 -2.04 0.78 15.82
C GLU A 204 -2.26 1.11 14.34
N ASN A 205 -3.51 1.27 13.90
CA ASN A 205 -3.81 1.51 12.48
C ASN A 205 -3.18 2.83 12.00
N LEU A 206 -3.32 3.90 12.79
CA LEU A 206 -2.75 5.20 12.48
C LEU A 206 -1.21 5.17 12.46
N TYR A 207 -0.61 4.37 13.35
CA TYR A 207 0.82 4.13 13.37
C TYR A 207 1.27 3.40 12.10
N ILE A 208 0.59 2.33 11.70
CA ILE A 208 0.92 1.54 10.51
C ILE A 208 0.87 2.42 9.26
N ASP A 209 -0.19 3.21 9.09
CA ASP A 209 -0.35 4.09 7.94
C ASP A 209 0.77 5.15 7.90
N ALA A 210 0.96 5.91 8.98
CA ALA A 210 1.99 6.94 9.06
C ALA A 210 3.41 6.34 8.92
N PHE A 211 3.65 5.15 9.46
CA PHE A 211 4.91 4.43 9.36
C PHE A 211 5.20 4.03 7.91
N ALA A 212 4.22 3.48 7.18
CA ALA A 212 4.39 3.09 5.78
C ALA A 212 4.73 4.31 4.91
N HIS A 213 4.05 5.44 5.12
CA HIS A 213 4.38 6.69 4.46
C HIS A 213 5.79 7.17 4.81
N ALA A 214 6.16 7.18 6.09
CA ALA A 214 7.49 7.57 6.58
C ALA A 214 8.62 6.75 5.95
N VAL A 215 8.45 5.43 5.78
CA VAL A 215 9.42 4.56 5.09
C VAL A 215 9.61 4.95 3.63
N GLY A 216 8.52 5.31 2.94
CA GLY A 216 8.53 5.71 1.53
C GLY A 216 9.20 7.06 1.28
N MET A 217 9.17 7.98 2.25
CA MET A 217 9.78 9.32 2.18
C MET A 217 10.96 9.49 3.16
N HIS A 218 11.67 8.40 3.47
CA HIS A 218 12.72 8.35 4.50
C HIS A 218 13.77 9.48 4.37
N ASP A 219 14.23 9.73 3.14
CA ASP A 219 15.22 10.78 2.84
C ASP A 219 14.75 12.19 3.21
N GLU A 220 13.43 12.44 3.13
CA GLU A 220 12.81 13.73 3.45
C GLU A 220 12.54 13.86 4.96
N ILE A 221 12.06 12.80 5.60
CA ILE A 221 11.71 12.83 7.03
C ILE A 221 12.91 13.00 7.93
N ILE A 222 14.10 12.48 7.57
CA ILE A 222 15.31 12.66 8.40
C ILE A 222 15.70 14.15 8.50
N GLN A 223 15.34 14.94 7.50
CA GLN A 223 15.64 16.38 7.45
C GLN A 223 14.61 17.22 8.22
N SER A 224 13.44 16.65 8.54
CA SER A 224 12.38 17.36 9.27
C SER A 224 12.70 17.49 10.76
N PRO A 225 12.38 18.66 11.38
CA PRO A 225 12.61 18.86 12.81
C PRO A 225 11.76 17.91 13.69
N GLU A 226 10.59 17.48 13.22
CA GLU A 226 9.68 16.54 13.87
C GLU A 226 10.30 15.16 14.04
N TYR A 227 11.32 14.82 13.25
CA TYR A 227 12.01 13.54 13.39
C TYR A 227 12.61 13.38 14.79
N LYS A 228 13.00 14.49 15.43
CA LYS A 228 13.52 14.52 16.81
C LYS A 228 12.50 14.06 17.84
N CYS A 229 11.21 14.12 17.55
CA CYS A 229 10.14 13.70 18.45
C CYS A 229 9.89 12.18 18.40
N ILE A 230 10.28 11.49 17.33
CA ILE A 230 10.07 10.03 17.18
C ILE A 230 10.98 9.26 18.14
N SER A 231 10.48 8.18 18.74
CA SER A 231 11.30 7.38 19.66
C SER A 231 12.52 6.74 18.97
N PRO A 232 13.64 6.50 19.68
CA PRO A 232 14.79 5.80 19.12
C PRO A 232 14.45 4.41 18.56
N THR A 233 13.50 3.71 19.18
CA THR A 233 13.01 2.41 18.74
C THR A 233 12.34 2.50 17.38
N THR A 234 11.38 3.41 17.22
CA THR A 234 10.67 3.61 15.96
C THR A 234 11.64 4.07 14.85
N ARG A 235 12.61 4.94 15.14
CA ARG A 235 13.66 5.32 14.18
C ARG A 235 14.48 4.13 13.70
N SER A 236 14.92 3.26 14.61
CA SER A 236 15.67 2.05 14.24
C SER A 236 14.85 1.10 13.36
N ILE A 237 13.54 1.00 13.60
CA ILE A 237 12.63 0.18 12.78
C ILE A 237 12.40 0.84 11.41
N LEU A 238 12.26 2.17 11.34
CA LEU A 238 12.16 2.94 10.10
C LEU A 238 13.41 2.74 9.22
N ASP A 239 14.61 2.90 9.79
CA ASP A 239 15.88 2.75 9.04
C ASP A 239 16.02 1.34 8.46
N ARG A 240 15.66 0.31 9.26
CA ARG A 240 15.67 -1.08 8.82
C ARG A 240 14.64 -1.32 7.71
N ALA A 241 13.41 -0.86 7.89
CA ALA A 241 12.33 -1.04 6.94
C ALA A 241 12.63 -0.32 5.61
N HIS A 242 13.18 0.89 5.66
CA HIS A 242 13.63 1.61 4.48
C HIS A 242 14.75 0.87 3.75
N SER A 243 15.78 0.40 4.47
CA SER A 243 16.88 -0.37 3.87
C SER A 243 16.38 -1.67 3.22
N GLU A 244 15.44 -2.36 3.87
CA GLU A 244 14.80 -3.56 3.34
C GLU A 244 13.98 -3.25 2.08
N LEU A 245 13.21 -2.15 2.09
CA LEU A 245 12.45 -1.69 0.93
C LEU A 245 13.38 -1.38 -0.25
N GLN A 246 14.46 -0.62 -0.04
CA GLN A 246 15.44 -0.31 -1.08
C GLN A 246 16.07 -1.58 -1.66
N SER A 247 16.51 -2.49 -0.79
CA SER A 247 17.09 -3.77 -1.23
C SER A 247 16.10 -4.60 -2.07
N ARG A 248 14.83 -4.64 -1.67
CA ARG A 248 13.77 -5.33 -2.44
C ARG A 248 13.50 -4.66 -3.78
N LEU A 249 13.47 -3.32 -3.83
CA LEU A 249 13.28 -2.56 -5.07
C LEU A 249 14.45 -2.79 -6.04
N GLU A 250 15.69 -2.71 -5.55
CA GLU A 250 16.90 -2.96 -6.33
C GLU A 250 16.93 -4.40 -6.86
N SER A 251 16.70 -5.40 -5.99
CA SER A 251 16.65 -6.80 -6.40
C SER A 251 15.58 -7.03 -7.46
N THR A 252 14.35 -6.55 -7.23
CA THR A 252 13.25 -6.69 -8.20
C THR A 252 13.59 -6.02 -9.52
N SER A 253 14.20 -4.83 -9.47
CA SER A 253 14.65 -4.10 -10.66
C SER A 253 15.67 -4.92 -11.47
N ILE A 254 16.68 -5.49 -10.81
CA ILE A 254 17.67 -6.36 -11.47
C ILE A 254 16.99 -7.60 -12.08
N SER A 255 16.14 -8.29 -11.31
CA SER A 255 15.41 -9.47 -11.77
C SER A 255 14.57 -9.16 -13.01
N LEU A 256 13.82 -8.06 -13.00
CA LEU A 256 12.98 -7.67 -14.14
C LEU A 256 13.83 -7.24 -15.34
N SER A 257 14.91 -6.48 -15.13
CA SER A 257 15.79 -6.00 -16.21
C SER A 257 16.42 -7.13 -17.02
N THR A 258 16.64 -8.30 -16.39
CA THR A 258 17.23 -9.48 -17.03
C THR A 258 16.20 -10.57 -17.36
N PHE A 259 14.90 -10.31 -17.17
CA PHE A 259 13.84 -11.33 -17.25
C PHE A 259 14.20 -12.60 -16.46
N LEU A 260 14.54 -12.37 -15.19
CA LEU A 260 14.82 -13.37 -14.17
C LEU A 260 15.91 -14.36 -14.61
N THR A 261 17.04 -13.84 -15.09
CA THR A 261 18.12 -14.69 -15.59
C THR A 261 18.71 -15.58 -14.48
N ASP A 262 18.89 -15.03 -13.29
CA ASP A 262 19.51 -15.73 -12.16
C ASP A 262 18.52 -16.66 -11.45
N GLU A 263 17.28 -16.20 -11.24
CA GLU A 263 16.23 -16.95 -10.53
C GLU A 263 15.73 -18.15 -11.33
N LEU A 264 15.81 -18.07 -12.66
CA LEU A 264 15.49 -19.15 -13.60
C LEU A 264 16.76 -19.74 -14.23
N SER A 265 17.88 -19.65 -13.54
CA SER A 265 19.16 -20.20 -13.99
C SER A 265 19.16 -21.74 -13.98
N PRO A 266 20.14 -22.38 -14.63
CA PRO A 266 20.19 -23.85 -14.75
C PRO A 266 20.27 -24.58 -13.40
N THR A 267 20.75 -23.92 -12.35
CA THR A 267 20.83 -24.46 -10.98
C THR A 267 19.44 -24.74 -10.39
N HIS A 268 18.41 -24.03 -10.85
CA HIS A 268 17.06 -24.11 -10.30
C HIS A 268 16.08 -24.90 -11.18
N LEU A 269 16.20 -24.82 -12.51
CA LEU A 269 15.21 -25.40 -13.43
C LEU A 269 15.59 -26.75 -14.05
N GLY A 270 16.86 -27.18 -13.96
CA GLY A 270 17.30 -28.45 -14.55
C GLY A 270 17.08 -28.54 -16.07
N LEU A 271 17.12 -27.42 -16.79
CA LEU A 271 16.79 -27.33 -18.21
C LEU A 271 17.84 -28.01 -19.11
N THR A 272 17.37 -28.74 -20.12
CA THR A 272 18.24 -29.22 -21.21
C THR A 272 18.85 -28.06 -21.98
N SER A 273 20.01 -28.26 -22.65
CA SER A 273 20.66 -27.21 -23.45
C SER A 273 19.71 -26.58 -24.47
N ALA A 274 18.88 -27.38 -25.15
CA ALA A 274 17.92 -26.88 -26.13
C ALA A 274 16.81 -26.04 -25.47
N SER A 275 16.34 -26.44 -24.29
CA SER A 275 15.33 -25.70 -23.52
C SER A 275 15.89 -24.36 -23.01
N ARG A 276 17.17 -24.31 -22.65
CA ARG A 276 17.87 -23.07 -22.27
C ARG A 276 17.97 -22.09 -23.42
N THR A 277 18.46 -22.54 -24.58
CA THR A 277 18.49 -21.71 -25.79
C THR A 277 17.10 -21.17 -26.15
N HIS A 278 16.07 -21.97 -25.92
CA HIS A 278 14.70 -21.55 -26.15
C HIS A 278 14.21 -20.50 -25.13
N LEU A 279 14.55 -20.63 -23.84
CA LEU A 279 14.29 -19.62 -22.83
C LEU A 279 14.98 -18.29 -23.17
N ASP A 280 16.25 -18.35 -23.58
CA ASP A 280 17.03 -17.16 -23.91
C ASP A 280 16.48 -16.43 -25.14
N ARG A 281 16.03 -17.17 -26.17
CA ARG A 281 15.30 -16.58 -27.31
C ARG A 281 14.02 -15.86 -26.88
N PHE A 282 13.30 -16.43 -25.91
CA PHE A 282 12.08 -15.81 -25.40
C PHE A 282 12.40 -14.55 -24.57
N ARG A 283 13.49 -14.55 -23.79
CA ARG A 283 14.00 -13.33 -23.14
C ARG A 283 14.37 -12.27 -24.17
N SER A 284 15.10 -12.62 -25.23
CA SER A 284 15.43 -11.68 -26.31
C SER A 284 14.18 -11.08 -26.96
N PHE A 285 13.14 -11.89 -27.22
CA PHE A 285 11.84 -11.40 -27.70
C PHE A 285 11.23 -10.37 -26.74
N LEU A 286 11.16 -10.68 -25.43
CA LEU A 286 10.61 -9.76 -24.43
C LEU A 286 11.44 -8.47 -24.35
N THR A 287 12.77 -8.56 -24.36
CA THR A 287 13.66 -7.41 -24.39
C THR A 287 13.40 -6.54 -25.62
N THR A 288 13.29 -7.12 -26.82
CA THR A 288 12.96 -6.37 -28.04
C THR A 288 11.60 -5.71 -27.94
N TYR A 289 10.58 -6.44 -27.48
CA TYR A 289 9.23 -5.92 -27.29
C TYR A 289 9.21 -4.70 -26.36
N TRP A 290 9.80 -4.82 -25.17
CA TRP A 290 9.82 -3.73 -24.19
C TRP A 290 10.75 -2.59 -24.60
N THR A 291 11.82 -2.86 -25.35
CA THR A 291 12.65 -1.82 -25.98
C THR A 291 11.82 -0.99 -26.97
N THR A 292 11.01 -1.62 -27.81
CA THR A 292 10.11 -0.89 -28.73
C THR A 292 8.99 -0.16 -27.98
N ALA A 293 8.45 -0.76 -26.92
CA ALA A 293 7.32 -0.21 -26.18
C ALA A 293 7.68 0.96 -25.24
N LEU A 294 8.93 1.01 -24.76
CA LEU A 294 9.43 2.00 -23.80
C LEU A 294 10.56 2.90 -24.36
N GLY A 295 11.04 2.62 -25.58
CA GLY A 295 12.18 3.28 -26.21
C GLY A 295 13.55 2.70 -25.82
N SER A 296 13.68 2.17 -24.60
CA SER A 296 14.88 1.47 -24.11
C SER A 296 14.51 0.44 -23.04
N TYR A 297 15.28 -0.65 -22.94
CA TYR A 297 15.09 -1.67 -21.91
C TYR A 297 16.43 -2.17 -21.35
N PRO A 298 16.62 -2.19 -20.02
CA PRO A 298 15.76 -1.55 -19.02
C PRO A 298 15.71 -0.02 -19.22
N PRO A 299 14.65 0.67 -18.74
CA PRO A 299 14.60 2.13 -18.78
C PRO A 299 15.81 2.73 -18.06
N PRO A 300 16.48 3.75 -18.61
CA PRO A 300 17.61 4.38 -17.95
C PRO A 300 17.13 5.05 -16.66
N PRO A 301 17.96 5.06 -15.59
CA PRO A 301 17.60 5.71 -14.34
C PRO A 301 17.54 7.22 -14.57
N HIS A 302 16.34 7.79 -14.57
CA HIS A 302 16.17 9.25 -14.76
C HIS A 302 16.30 10.03 -13.44
N SER A 303 15.99 9.39 -12.30
CA SER A 303 15.95 10.04 -10.97
C SER A 303 16.09 9.06 -9.80
N SER A 304 15.65 7.80 -9.97
CA SER A 304 15.71 6.76 -8.94
C SER A 304 16.16 5.43 -9.56
N PRO A 305 16.86 4.57 -8.81
CA PRO A 305 17.29 3.27 -9.30
C PRO A 305 16.07 2.34 -9.44
N GLY A 306 15.53 2.21 -10.64
CA GLY A 306 14.54 1.18 -10.94
C GLY A 306 13.47 1.56 -11.95
N PHE A 307 12.55 0.62 -12.18
CA PHE A 307 11.37 0.83 -13.00
C PHE A 307 10.42 1.81 -12.30
N SER A 308 9.89 2.78 -13.04
CA SER A 308 8.83 3.64 -12.50
C SER A 308 7.58 2.82 -12.20
N ASN A 309 6.80 3.25 -11.21
CA ASN A 309 5.55 2.56 -10.82
C ASN A 309 4.60 2.38 -12.03
N GLN A 310 4.49 3.40 -12.89
CA GLN A 310 3.71 3.33 -14.13
C GLN A 310 4.19 2.20 -15.07
N VAL A 311 5.51 2.03 -15.21
CA VAL A 311 6.08 0.96 -16.04
C VAL A 311 5.81 -0.42 -15.41
N LEU A 312 5.99 -0.56 -14.09
CA LEU A 312 5.69 -1.82 -13.38
C LEU A 312 4.22 -2.21 -13.51
N LEU A 313 3.29 -1.27 -13.35
CA LEU A 313 1.86 -1.51 -13.51
C LEU A 313 1.49 -1.89 -14.95
N ARG A 314 2.10 -1.25 -15.95
CA ARG A 314 1.91 -1.61 -17.35
C ARG A 314 2.43 -3.03 -17.63
N MET A 315 3.66 -3.33 -17.21
CA MET A 315 4.23 -4.67 -17.34
C MET A 315 3.34 -5.72 -16.67
N ARG A 316 2.91 -5.46 -15.42
CA ARG A 316 2.01 -6.35 -14.69
C ARG A 316 0.73 -6.64 -15.46
N THR A 317 0.09 -5.60 -16.00
CA THR A 317 -1.15 -5.73 -16.75
C THR A 317 -0.95 -6.59 -17.99
N GLU A 318 0.06 -6.30 -18.80
CA GLU A 318 0.32 -7.04 -20.03
C GLU A 318 0.76 -8.50 -19.76
N PHE A 319 1.56 -8.76 -18.72
CA PHE A 319 1.90 -10.13 -18.29
C PHE A 319 0.71 -10.89 -17.71
N LYS A 320 -0.21 -10.21 -17.02
CA LYS A 320 -1.46 -10.80 -16.53
C LYS A 320 -2.34 -11.23 -17.70
N ASP A 321 -2.46 -10.42 -18.73
CA ASP A 321 -3.20 -10.76 -19.95
C ASP A 321 -2.56 -11.95 -20.68
N LEU A 322 -1.24 -11.97 -20.78
CA LEU A 322 -0.50 -13.09 -21.37
C LEU A 322 -0.65 -14.39 -20.57
N TYR A 323 -0.61 -14.30 -19.23
CA TYR A 323 -0.91 -15.42 -18.36
C TYR A 323 -2.34 -15.93 -18.57
N ALA A 324 -3.34 -15.04 -18.55
CA ALA A 324 -4.75 -15.40 -18.76
C ALA A 324 -5.01 -16.00 -20.15
N TYR A 325 -4.23 -15.61 -21.16
CA TYR A 325 -4.32 -16.16 -22.51
C TYR A 325 -3.83 -17.62 -22.58
N LEU A 326 -2.88 -18.02 -21.74
CA LEU A 326 -2.23 -19.33 -21.80
C LEU A 326 -2.62 -20.28 -20.66
N VAL A 327 -3.22 -19.80 -19.57
CA VAL A 327 -3.52 -20.58 -18.36
C VAL A 327 -4.50 -21.73 -18.64
N ASP A 328 -4.26 -22.88 -17.99
CA ASP A 328 -5.22 -23.98 -17.91
C ASP A 328 -6.12 -23.79 -16.67
N GLU A 329 -7.33 -23.29 -16.89
CA GLU A 329 -8.31 -23.03 -15.83
C GLU A 329 -8.94 -24.31 -15.27
N SER A 330 -8.75 -25.45 -15.94
CA SER A 330 -9.29 -26.74 -15.50
C SER A 330 -8.44 -27.43 -14.42
N PHE A 331 -7.26 -26.87 -14.13
CA PHE A 331 -6.30 -27.44 -13.19
C PHE A 331 -6.00 -26.47 -12.05
N THR A 332 -6.02 -26.97 -10.81
CA THR A 332 -5.66 -26.20 -9.62
C THR A 332 -4.40 -26.76 -8.95
N ALA A 333 -3.73 -25.95 -8.13
CA ALA A 333 -2.50 -26.36 -7.45
C ALA A 333 -2.64 -27.58 -6.51
N SER A 334 -3.87 -27.96 -6.10
CA SER A 334 -4.14 -29.16 -5.29
C SER A 334 -4.24 -30.46 -6.11
N ASP A 335 -4.31 -30.35 -7.43
CA ASP A 335 -4.48 -31.50 -8.31
C ASP A 335 -3.12 -32.16 -8.65
N CYS A 336 -3.13 -33.47 -8.93
CA CYS A 336 -1.94 -34.17 -9.43
C CYS A 336 -1.65 -33.75 -10.88
N SER A 337 -0.38 -33.45 -11.22
CA SER A 337 0.01 -33.00 -12.57
C SER A 337 -0.58 -33.88 -13.68
N PRO A 338 -1.30 -33.31 -14.68
CA PRO A 338 -2.00 -34.10 -15.68
C PRO A 338 -1.01 -34.86 -16.58
N ALA A 339 -1.46 -35.96 -17.19
CA ALA A 339 -0.62 -36.76 -18.08
C ALA A 339 -0.03 -35.95 -19.26
N ALA A 340 -0.77 -34.95 -19.76
CA ALA A 340 -0.30 -34.03 -20.80
C ALA A 340 0.90 -33.15 -20.34
N ALA A 341 1.07 -32.96 -19.03
CA ALA A 341 2.20 -32.24 -18.44
C ALA A 341 3.42 -33.14 -18.16
N GLN A 342 3.33 -34.46 -18.38
CA GLN A 342 4.44 -35.39 -18.17
C GLN A 342 5.43 -35.39 -19.35
N GLY A 343 6.73 -35.46 -19.03
CA GLY A 343 7.83 -35.39 -20.00
C GLY A 343 8.52 -34.02 -20.09
N GLY A 344 9.85 -34.01 -20.07
CA GLY A 344 10.66 -32.78 -20.00
C GLY A 344 10.58 -32.13 -18.60
N VAL A 345 10.66 -30.80 -18.55
CA VAL A 345 10.61 -30.04 -17.30
C VAL A 345 9.21 -30.09 -16.69
N CYS A 346 9.13 -30.37 -15.38
CA CYS A 346 7.89 -30.35 -14.62
C CYS A 346 7.53 -28.92 -14.22
N VAL A 347 6.55 -28.32 -14.93
CA VAL A 347 6.14 -26.92 -14.70
C VAL A 347 5.69 -26.71 -13.26
N LEU A 348 4.81 -27.57 -12.73
CA LEU A 348 4.25 -27.44 -11.38
C LEU A 348 5.37 -27.39 -10.32
N GLN A 349 6.31 -28.32 -10.40
CA GLN A 349 7.46 -28.35 -9.49
C GLN A 349 8.34 -27.11 -9.64
N SER A 350 8.58 -26.65 -10.88
CA SER A 350 9.39 -25.46 -11.12
C SER A 350 8.76 -24.18 -10.54
N VAL A 351 7.45 -23.98 -10.73
CA VAL A 351 6.77 -22.78 -10.21
C VAL A 351 6.60 -22.84 -8.69
N GLN A 352 6.28 -24.00 -8.12
CA GLN A 352 6.21 -24.17 -6.66
C GLN A 352 7.60 -23.98 -6.00
N ALA A 353 8.65 -24.52 -6.61
CA ALA A 353 10.01 -24.32 -6.12
C ALA A 353 10.48 -22.86 -6.28
N PHE A 354 9.96 -22.12 -7.27
CA PHE A 354 10.20 -20.68 -7.41
C PHE A 354 9.50 -19.90 -6.31
N ASP A 355 8.20 -20.13 -6.13
CA ASP A 355 7.39 -19.48 -5.10
C ASP A 355 7.96 -19.74 -3.70
N ALA A 356 8.30 -20.99 -3.36
CA ALA A 356 8.85 -21.35 -2.07
C ALA A 356 10.21 -20.68 -1.78
N ARG A 357 11.05 -20.45 -2.81
CA ARG A 357 12.34 -19.78 -2.64
C ARG A 357 12.20 -18.28 -2.39
N LEU A 358 11.21 -17.65 -3.00
CA LEU A 358 10.98 -16.20 -2.91
C LEU A 358 9.87 -15.83 -1.91
N GLY A 359 9.26 -16.82 -1.25
CA GLY A 359 8.20 -16.60 -0.26
C GLY A 359 6.86 -16.14 -0.87
N TYR A 360 6.58 -16.50 -2.12
CA TYR A 360 5.34 -16.11 -2.80
C TYR A 360 4.21 -17.12 -2.56
N GLU A 361 2.97 -16.61 -2.51
CA GLU A 361 1.77 -17.43 -2.58
C GLU A 361 1.52 -17.84 -4.05
N SER A 362 1.40 -19.14 -4.31
CA SER A 362 1.19 -19.66 -5.66
C SER A 362 -0.15 -19.23 -6.24
N PHE A 363 -0.20 -19.02 -7.56
CA PHE A 363 -1.47 -18.79 -8.24
C PHE A 363 -2.38 -20.02 -8.16
N LEU A 364 -3.69 -19.77 -8.14
CA LEU A 364 -4.72 -20.82 -8.17
C LEU A 364 -4.51 -21.82 -9.32
N HIS A 365 -4.11 -21.31 -10.50
CA HIS A 365 -3.90 -22.10 -11.71
C HIS A 365 -2.42 -22.07 -12.15
N PRO A 366 -1.57 -23.00 -11.67
CA PRO A 366 -0.12 -22.94 -11.90
C PRO A 366 0.34 -23.46 -13.27
N LEU A 367 -0.56 -24.00 -14.09
CA LEU A 367 -0.22 -24.68 -15.35
C LEU A 367 -0.74 -23.96 -16.61
N PRO A 368 0.00 -24.05 -17.74
CA PRO A 368 -0.47 -23.58 -19.04
C PRO A 368 -1.28 -24.67 -19.77
N LEU A 369 -2.13 -24.23 -20.68
CA LEU A 369 -2.61 -25.06 -21.78
C LEU A 369 -1.42 -25.52 -22.64
N LEU A 370 -1.33 -26.84 -22.85
CA LEU A 370 -0.24 -27.47 -23.59
C LEU A 370 -0.69 -27.94 -24.99
N PRO A 371 0.09 -27.67 -26.04
CA PRO A 371 -0.13 -28.24 -27.37
C PRO A 371 -0.01 -29.77 -27.34
N THR A 372 -1.14 -30.48 -27.33
CA THR A 372 -1.20 -31.95 -27.43
C THR A 372 -1.52 -32.37 -28.86
N SER A 373 -0.86 -33.43 -29.34
CA SER A 373 -1.21 -34.04 -30.62
C SER A 373 -2.38 -35.01 -30.42
N SER A 374 -3.33 -35.05 -31.35
CA SER A 374 -4.56 -35.86 -31.28
C SER A 374 -4.34 -37.38 -31.09
N SER A 375 -3.10 -37.85 -31.26
CA SER A 375 -2.65 -39.21 -30.92
C SER A 375 -2.76 -39.52 -29.43
N ASP A 376 -2.56 -38.54 -28.54
CA ASP A 376 -2.51 -38.78 -27.08
C ASP A 376 -3.87 -38.59 -26.39
N ALA A 377 -4.79 -37.85 -27.01
CA ALA A 377 -6.13 -37.61 -26.46
C ALA A 377 -7.08 -38.82 -26.58
N SER A 378 -6.69 -39.88 -27.32
CA SER A 378 -7.54 -41.03 -27.65
C SER A 378 -7.07 -42.36 -27.07
N ARG A 379 -6.16 -42.36 -26.08
CA ARG A 379 -5.88 -43.57 -25.30
C ARG A 379 -6.84 -43.64 -24.11
N PRO A 380 -7.93 -44.44 -24.17
CA PRO A 380 -8.66 -44.75 -22.96
C PRO A 380 -7.71 -45.44 -21.98
N VAL A 381 -7.73 -44.99 -20.73
CA VAL A 381 -7.07 -45.65 -19.61
C VAL A 381 -7.72 -47.02 -19.44
N ASN A 382 -7.18 -48.03 -20.11
CA ASN A 382 -7.55 -49.41 -19.85
C ASN A 382 -6.76 -49.89 -18.62
N ASN A 383 -7.42 -49.84 -17.46
CA ASN A 383 -7.11 -50.71 -16.34
C ASN A 383 -7.22 -52.16 -16.80
N ARG A 384 -6.10 -52.81 -17.12
CA ARG A 384 -6.03 -54.28 -17.17
C ARG A 384 -4.75 -54.77 -16.52
N THR A 385 -4.93 -55.10 -15.25
CA THR A 385 -4.35 -56.22 -14.52
C THR A 385 -3.54 -57.22 -15.36
N HIS A 386 -2.35 -57.51 -14.87
CA HIS A 386 -1.48 -58.61 -15.25
C HIS A 386 -2.24 -59.91 -15.58
N SER A 387 -2.09 -60.39 -16.82
CA SER A 387 -2.27 -61.80 -17.14
C SER A 387 -1.12 -62.20 -18.06
N LEU A 388 -0.28 -63.07 -17.51
CA LEU A 388 0.74 -63.82 -18.23
C LEU A 388 0.03 -64.84 -19.12
N SER A 389 0.29 -64.82 -20.43
CA SER A 389 0.00 -65.96 -21.29
C SER A 389 1.07 -66.13 -22.36
N LEU A 390 1.51 -67.39 -22.45
CA LEU A 390 2.61 -67.94 -23.22
C LEU A 390 2.18 -68.24 -24.67
N ARG A 391 3.14 -68.05 -25.59
CA ARG A 391 3.37 -68.79 -26.86
C ARG A 391 2.22 -68.93 -27.88
N SER A 392 2.43 -68.47 -29.12
CA SER A 392 2.93 -69.30 -30.24
C SER A 392 3.15 -68.47 -31.51
N PRO A 393 4.09 -68.83 -32.41
CA PRO A 393 4.40 -68.09 -33.63
C PRO A 393 3.66 -68.68 -34.84
N THR A 394 3.07 -67.84 -35.67
CA THR A 394 2.67 -68.25 -37.03
C THR A 394 3.02 -67.16 -38.03
N LEU A 395 3.88 -67.56 -38.97
CA LEU A 395 4.22 -66.84 -40.18
C LEU A 395 2.97 -66.57 -41.02
N ALA A 396 2.73 -65.31 -41.35
CA ALA A 396 1.95 -64.92 -42.51
C ALA A 396 2.68 -63.79 -43.23
N ARG A 397 3.42 -64.18 -44.25
CA ARG A 397 4.12 -63.32 -45.19
C ARG A 397 3.14 -62.96 -46.30
N THR A 398 2.61 -61.74 -46.32
CA THR A 398 1.86 -61.22 -47.48
C THR A 398 2.06 -59.71 -47.65
N PHE A 399 2.79 -59.39 -48.72
CA PHE A 399 2.67 -58.22 -49.60
C PHE A 399 2.70 -56.80 -48.99
N SER A 400 3.90 -56.22 -49.06
CA SER A 400 4.16 -54.79 -49.09
C SER A 400 3.52 -54.17 -50.33
N TRP A 401 2.33 -53.60 -50.18
CA TRP A 401 1.81 -52.61 -51.12
C TRP A 401 2.36 -51.24 -50.71
N SER A 402 3.27 -50.71 -51.52
CA SER A 402 3.77 -49.35 -51.44
C SER A 402 2.58 -48.40 -51.49
N ARG A 403 2.15 -47.87 -50.33
CA ARG A 403 1.22 -46.74 -50.31
C ARG A 403 1.93 -45.56 -50.99
N PRO A 404 1.28 -44.84 -51.90
CA PRO A 404 1.79 -43.57 -52.38
C PRO A 404 2.04 -42.68 -51.16
N ALA A 405 3.20 -42.04 -51.10
CA ALA A 405 3.50 -41.04 -50.09
C ALA A 405 2.33 -40.05 -50.05
N SER A 406 1.58 -40.04 -48.94
CA SER A 406 0.58 -39.00 -48.72
C SER A 406 1.31 -37.66 -48.85
N PRO A 407 0.73 -36.66 -49.52
CA PRO A 407 1.36 -35.34 -49.59
C PRO A 407 1.63 -34.92 -48.14
N LYS A 408 2.83 -34.38 -47.88
CA LYS A 408 3.18 -33.75 -46.61
C LYS A 408 2.24 -32.56 -46.43
N ALA A 409 0.98 -32.78 -46.04
CA ALA A 409 0.15 -31.74 -45.46
C ALA A 409 0.97 -31.19 -44.30
N ASP A 410 1.39 -29.94 -44.44
CA ASP A 410 2.60 -29.41 -43.82
C ASP A 410 2.64 -29.71 -42.31
N SER A 411 3.63 -30.50 -41.88
CA SER A 411 3.89 -30.74 -40.46
C SER A 411 3.97 -29.43 -39.65
N ARG A 412 4.32 -28.31 -40.31
CA ARG A 412 4.28 -26.96 -39.76
C ARG A 412 2.86 -26.42 -39.56
N LEU A 413 1.96 -26.58 -40.53
CA LEU A 413 0.56 -26.17 -40.40
C LEU A 413 -0.14 -26.95 -39.29
N LEU A 414 0.15 -28.25 -39.16
CA LEU A 414 -0.34 -29.05 -38.03
C LEU A 414 0.18 -28.51 -36.69
N ALA A 415 1.47 -28.19 -36.58
CA ALA A 415 2.06 -27.61 -35.37
C ALA A 415 1.47 -26.24 -35.01
N LEU A 416 1.19 -25.39 -36.01
CA LEU A 416 0.50 -24.11 -35.79
C LEU A 416 -0.93 -24.34 -35.27
N SER A 417 -1.66 -25.30 -35.83
CA SER A 417 -3.03 -25.61 -35.40
C SER A 417 -3.09 -26.15 -33.97
N THR A 418 -2.14 -26.98 -33.55
CA THR A 418 -2.10 -27.54 -32.19
C THR A 418 -1.75 -26.48 -31.15
N VAL A 419 -0.86 -25.56 -31.50
CA VAL A 419 -0.44 -24.45 -30.65
C VAL A 419 -1.55 -23.41 -30.48
N ALA A 420 -2.26 -23.09 -31.57
CA ALA A 420 -3.44 -22.22 -31.52
C ALA A 420 -4.53 -22.81 -30.62
N LYS A 421 -4.84 -24.10 -30.73
CA LYS A 421 -5.83 -24.76 -29.87
C LYS A 421 -5.47 -24.75 -28.38
N ALA A 422 -4.19 -24.64 -28.05
CA ALA A 422 -3.70 -24.61 -26.67
C ALA A 422 -3.67 -23.18 -26.10
N SER A 423 -4.66 -22.34 -26.39
CA SER A 423 -4.76 -20.98 -25.86
C SER A 423 -6.24 -20.58 -25.66
N ASN A 424 -6.52 -19.66 -24.75
CA ASN A 424 -7.87 -19.20 -24.39
C ASN A 424 -8.46 -18.21 -25.40
N HIS A 425 -8.57 -18.63 -26.67
CA HIS A 425 -9.10 -17.80 -27.76
C HIS A 425 -10.56 -17.36 -27.57
N HIS A 426 -11.31 -18.02 -26.68
CA HIS A 426 -12.68 -17.66 -26.35
C HIS A 426 -12.79 -16.32 -25.59
N LYS A 427 -11.67 -15.73 -25.15
CA LYS A 427 -11.60 -14.42 -24.49
C LYS A 427 -11.14 -13.35 -25.49
N PRO A 428 -12.05 -12.68 -26.22
CA PRO A 428 -11.68 -11.78 -27.31
C PRO A 428 -10.88 -10.56 -26.81
N THR A 429 -11.13 -10.10 -25.58
CA THR A 429 -10.42 -8.99 -24.96
C THR A 429 -8.91 -9.23 -24.86
N LEU A 430 -8.48 -10.47 -24.63
CA LEU A 430 -7.06 -10.82 -24.53
C LEU A 430 -6.37 -10.81 -25.89
N LEU A 431 -7.10 -11.08 -26.98
CA LEU A 431 -6.52 -11.09 -28.33
C LEU A 431 -6.12 -9.68 -28.77
N ASP A 432 -6.69 -8.66 -28.15
CA ASP A 432 -6.36 -7.27 -28.41
C ASP A 432 -5.18 -6.72 -27.61
N ALA A 433 -4.78 -7.43 -26.55
CA ALA A 433 -3.69 -7.01 -25.68
C ALA A 433 -2.34 -6.97 -26.45
N PRO A 434 -1.56 -5.89 -26.32
CA PRO A 434 -0.32 -5.69 -27.09
C PRO A 434 0.71 -6.83 -26.97
N LEU A 435 1.03 -7.25 -25.73
CA LEU A 435 1.98 -8.34 -25.51
C LEU A 435 1.45 -9.69 -26.01
N VAL A 436 0.13 -9.93 -25.92
CA VAL A 436 -0.49 -11.17 -26.43
C VAL A 436 -0.38 -11.22 -27.96
N LYS A 437 -0.63 -10.10 -28.66
CA LYS A 437 -0.44 -10.00 -30.12
C LYS A 437 1.01 -10.33 -30.50
N ALA A 438 1.98 -9.64 -29.88
CA ALA A 438 3.39 -9.88 -30.14
C ALA A 438 3.84 -11.31 -29.81
N TYR A 439 3.33 -11.90 -28.72
CA TYR A 439 3.62 -13.28 -28.33
C TYR A 439 3.12 -14.29 -29.38
N ARG A 440 1.92 -14.08 -29.93
CA ARG A 440 1.35 -14.97 -30.97
C ARG A 440 2.19 -14.96 -32.24
N ASP A 441 2.68 -13.78 -32.63
CA ASP A 441 3.57 -13.64 -33.79
C ASP A 441 4.91 -14.33 -33.54
N PHE A 442 5.51 -14.11 -32.37
CA PHE A 442 6.73 -14.79 -31.94
C PHE A 442 6.59 -16.32 -31.90
N GLU A 443 5.46 -16.82 -31.38
CA GLU A 443 5.20 -18.25 -31.29
C GLU A 443 5.01 -18.88 -32.68
N THR A 444 4.36 -18.16 -33.59
CA THR A 444 4.21 -18.54 -35.01
C THR A 444 5.57 -18.56 -35.71
N GLU A 445 6.36 -17.49 -35.58
CA GLU A 445 7.69 -17.39 -36.18
C GLU A 445 8.63 -18.46 -35.63
N SER A 446 8.58 -18.75 -34.33
CA SER A 446 9.38 -19.82 -33.70
C SER A 446 9.13 -21.19 -34.33
N ILE A 447 7.90 -21.48 -34.76
CA ILE A 447 7.53 -22.73 -35.43
C ILE A 447 7.97 -22.74 -36.89
N LEU A 448 7.82 -21.60 -37.59
CA LEU A 448 8.22 -21.45 -38.99
C LEU A 448 9.74 -21.45 -39.18
N SER A 449 10.45 -20.76 -38.29
CA SER A 449 11.91 -20.54 -38.27
C SER A 449 12.71 -21.68 -37.65
N ALA A 450 12.04 -22.74 -37.18
CA ALA A 450 12.70 -23.96 -36.73
C ALA A 450 13.48 -24.62 -37.89
N LYS A 451 14.70 -24.13 -38.16
CA LYS A 451 15.68 -24.73 -39.07
C LYS A 451 16.08 -26.11 -38.55
N GLU A 452 16.52 -26.99 -39.45
CA GLU A 452 16.80 -28.43 -39.24
C GLU A 452 17.95 -28.77 -38.26
N ASP A 453 18.36 -27.86 -37.38
CA ASP A 453 19.34 -28.16 -36.34
C ASP A 453 18.73 -29.05 -35.26
N LYS A 454 18.89 -30.38 -35.44
CA LYS A 454 18.42 -31.41 -34.51
C LYS A 454 18.81 -31.15 -33.05
N ARG A 455 19.91 -30.42 -32.81
CA ARG A 455 20.46 -30.14 -31.47
C ARG A 455 19.71 -29.04 -30.70
N THR A 456 18.95 -28.18 -31.38
CA THR A 456 18.17 -27.08 -30.75
C THR A 456 16.66 -27.30 -30.83
N ARG A 457 16.22 -28.41 -31.42
CA ARG A 457 14.80 -28.72 -31.61
C ARG A 457 14.13 -29.10 -30.29
N VAL A 458 13.18 -28.27 -29.85
CA VAL A 458 12.31 -28.53 -28.71
C VAL A 458 10.89 -28.79 -29.22
N SER A 459 10.13 -29.68 -28.58
CA SER A 459 8.71 -29.89 -28.95
C SER A 459 7.88 -28.66 -28.60
N ALA A 460 6.76 -28.43 -29.29
CA ALA A 460 5.87 -27.30 -29.00
C ALA A 460 5.40 -27.28 -27.53
N ALA A 461 5.11 -28.46 -26.96
CA ALA A 461 4.77 -28.60 -25.55
C ALA A 461 5.93 -28.20 -24.63
N ALA A 462 7.15 -28.69 -24.85
CA ALA A 462 8.30 -28.33 -24.02
C ALA A 462 8.68 -26.85 -24.15
N ALA A 463 8.57 -26.28 -25.36
CA ALA A 463 8.72 -24.85 -25.61
C ALA A 463 7.71 -24.02 -24.80
N ARG A 464 6.44 -24.43 -24.79
CA ARG A 464 5.37 -23.77 -24.03
C ARG A 464 5.61 -23.83 -22.52
N LYS A 465 6.04 -24.99 -21.99
CA LYS A 465 6.39 -25.16 -20.57
C LYS A 465 7.46 -24.16 -20.11
N VAL A 466 8.52 -24.00 -20.89
CA VAL A 466 9.64 -23.10 -20.57
C VAL A 466 9.21 -21.64 -20.60
N ARG A 467 8.44 -21.22 -21.62
CA ARG A 467 7.91 -19.85 -21.71
C ARG A 467 6.96 -19.54 -20.55
N TRP A 468 6.09 -20.49 -20.22
CA TRP A 468 5.15 -20.35 -19.10
C TRP A 468 5.86 -20.12 -17.77
N ILE A 469 6.93 -20.87 -17.48
CA ILE A 469 7.71 -20.67 -16.25
C ILE A 469 8.21 -19.22 -16.15
N LEU A 470 8.72 -18.65 -17.25
CA LEU A 470 9.15 -17.25 -17.27
C LEU A 470 7.96 -16.29 -17.07
N ILE A 471 6.87 -16.49 -17.81
CA ILE A 471 5.65 -15.65 -17.70
C ILE A 471 5.11 -15.64 -16.27
N TYR A 472 4.99 -16.82 -15.66
CA TYR A 472 4.55 -17.01 -14.29
C TYR A 472 5.47 -16.28 -13.31
N ALA A 473 6.78 -16.53 -13.41
CA ALA A 473 7.77 -15.98 -12.50
C ALA A 473 7.86 -14.45 -12.61
N THR A 474 7.86 -13.90 -13.84
CA THR A 474 7.81 -12.45 -14.06
C THR A 474 6.53 -11.84 -13.49
N LEU A 475 5.37 -12.47 -13.68
CA LEU A 475 4.11 -11.97 -13.12
C LEU A 475 4.11 -12.00 -11.58
N GLN A 476 4.65 -13.03 -10.95
CA GLN A 476 4.80 -13.09 -9.48
C GLN A 476 5.74 -12.00 -8.96
N THR A 477 6.88 -11.78 -9.59
CA THR A 477 7.80 -10.68 -9.22
C THR A 477 7.13 -9.32 -9.39
N LEU A 478 6.39 -9.10 -10.48
CA LEU A 478 5.63 -7.86 -10.70
C LEU A 478 4.53 -7.65 -9.66
N ARG A 479 3.83 -8.72 -9.25
CA ARG A 479 2.86 -8.68 -8.15
C ARG A 479 3.53 -8.29 -6.85
N SER A 480 4.63 -8.93 -6.49
CA SER A 480 5.36 -8.60 -5.26
C SER A 480 5.83 -7.13 -5.19
N ALA A 481 6.01 -6.47 -6.33
CA ALA A 481 6.44 -5.08 -6.41
C ALA A 481 5.30 -4.05 -6.51
N THR A 482 4.06 -4.50 -6.76
CA THR A 482 2.92 -3.60 -7.05
C THR A 482 1.65 -3.93 -6.28
N ASP A 483 1.56 -5.11 -5.67
CA ASP A 483 0.47 -5.43 -4.74
C ASP A 483 0.62 -4.54 -3.51
N ILE A 484 -0.39 -3.69 -3.31
CA ILE A 484 -0.63 -3.07 -2.01
C ILE A 484 -1.04 -4.24 -1.12
N LEU A 485 -0.23 -4.56 -0.12
CA LEU A 485 -0.64 -5.53 0.90
C LEU A 485 -2.00 -5.05 1.44
N PRO A 486 -3.04 -5.91 1.48
CA PRO A 486 -4.29 -5.51 2.09
C PRO A 486 -4.00 -5.03 3.52
N ALA A 487 -4.47 -3.82 3.82
CA ALA A 487 -4.41 -3.20 5.13
C ALA A 487 -5.04 -4.08 6.21
#